data_AF-A0A0N7A232-F1
#
_entry.id   AF-A0A0N7A232-F1
#
_cell.length_a   1.000
_cell.length_b   1.000
_cell.length_c   1.000
_cell.angle_alpha   90.00
_cell.angle_beta   90.00
_cell.angle_gamma   90.00
#
_symmetry.space_group_name_H-M   'P 1'
#
loop_
_entity.id
_entity.type
_entity.pdbx_description
1 polymer ?
#
loop_
_entity_poly.entity_id
_entity_poly.type
_entity_poly.pdbx_seq_one_letter_code
_entity_poly.pdbx_strand_id
1 'polypeptide(L)'
;MLAVHLGPGGWTFAFDHARTRAGQCDFGRRRITVSRHIVTRVSDDDVDQVLLHEVAHALAGPRAGHGPVWRRTAADIGYTGSRLYDGPVASELAPWVGTCPAGHEHFRYRTPTRPLACARCARRFDGRNLITWERRAATA
;
A
#
# COMPACT_ATOMS: atom_id res chain seq x y z
N MET A 1 -9.95 12.03 -14.06
CA MET A 1 -9.10 10.83 -14.25
C MET A 1 -9.88 9.55 -14.59
N LEU A 2 -10.63 8.90 -13.68
CA LEU A 2 -11.22 7.56 -13.96
C LEU A 2 -12.10 7.51 -15.21
N ALA A 3 -13.07 8.42 -15.33
CA ALA A 3 -13.98 8.47 -16.48
C ALA A 3 -13.24 8.68 -17.81
N VAL A 4 -12.08 9.35 -17.79
CA VAL A 4 -11.25 9.60 -18.98
C VAL A 4 -10.67 8.28 -19.53
N HIS A 5 -10.26 7.37 -18.65
CA HIS A 5 -9.60 6.12 -19.06
C HIS A 5 -10.52 4.90 -19.10
N LEU A 6 -11.49 4.81 -18.18
CA LEU A 6 -12.36 3.63 -18.01
C LEU A 6 -13.77 3.82 -18.60
N GLY A 7 -14.06 5.01 -19.13
CA GLY A 7 -15.38 5.38 -19.60
C GLY A 7 -16.39 5.65 -18.47
N PRO A 8 -17.54 6.26 -18.79
CA PRO A 8 -18.58 6.56 -17.80
C PRO A 8 -19.33 5.29 -17.36
N GLY A 9 -19.68 5.22 -16.07
CA GLY A 9 -20.61 4.23 -15.52
C GLY A 9 -20.08 2.80 -15.34
N GLY A 10 -18.91 2.46 -15.88
CA GLY A 10 -18.32 1.12 -15.75
C GLY A 10 -17.60 0.86 -14.42
N TRP A 11 -17.05 1.92 -13.81
CA TRP A 11 -16.24 1.87 -12.60
C TRP A 11 -16.61 2.96 -11.61
N THR A 12 -16.47 2.66 -10.32
CA THR A 12 -16.73 3.61 -9.22
C THR A 12 -15.46 3.95 -8.46
N PHE A 13 -15.44 5.13 -7.83
CA PHE A 13 -14.39 5.54 -6.91
C PHE A 13 -14.92 5.56 -5.47
N ALA A 14 -14.08 5.18 -4.51
CA ALA A 14 -14.35 5.43 -3.10
C ALA A 14 -13.05 5.58 -2.32
N PHE A 15 -13.13 6.20 -1.15
CA PHE A 15 -12.04 6.11 -0.19
C PHE A 15 -12.16 4.86 0.70
N ASP A 16 -11.04 4.32 1.16
CA ASP A 16 -11.00 3.23 2.14
C ASP A 16 -10.11 3.55 3.36
N HIS A 17 -10.07 2.63 4.33
CA HIS A 17 -9.30 2.75 5.57
C HIS A 17 -8.04 1.88 5.60
N ALA A 18 -7.48 1.55 4.43
CA ALA A 18 -6.23 0.81 4.39
C ALA A 18 -5.09 1.64 4.98
N ARG A 19 -4.22 1.00 5.78
CA ARG A 19 -3.14 1.71 6.50
C ARG A 19 -1.76 1.46 5.86
N THR A 20 -1.65 0.43 5.02
CA THR A 20 -0.40 -0.04 4.43
C THR A 20 -0.40 -0.10 2.91
N ARG A 21 -1.53 0.16 2.24
CA ARG A 21 -1.63 0.23 0.78
C ARG A 21 -2.30 1.53 0.37
N ALA A 22 -1.74 2.22 -0.62
CA ALA A 22 -2.23 3.50 -1.06
C ALA A 22 -3.51 3.39 -1.90
N GLY A 23 -3.59 2.40 -2.78
CA GLY A 23 -4.72 2.14 -3.67
C GLY A 23 -5.22 0.69 -3.63
N GLN A 24 -6.34 0.44 -4.33
CA GLN A 24 -6.79 -0.89 -4.72
C GLN A 24 -7.76 -0.85 -5.91
N CYS A 25 -7.56 -1.76 -6.86
CA CYS A 25 -8.51 -2.12 -7.89
C CYS A 25 -9.31 -3.38 -7.48
N ASP A 26 -10.62 -3.23 -7.24
CA ASP A 26 -11.57 -4.32 -7.00
C ASP A 26 -12.36 -4.60 -8.28
N PHE A 27 -11.95 -5.63 -9.02
CA PHE A 27 -12.62 -6.07 -10.26
C PHE A 27 -14.05 -6.56 -10.03
N GLY A 28 -14.31 -7.24 -8.91
CA GLY A 28 -15.63 -7.82 -8.64
C GLY A 28 -16.69 -6.74 -8.43
N ARG A 29 -16.32 -5.64 -7.77
CA ARG A 29 -17.19 -4.47 -7.59
C ARG A 29 -17.01 -3.39 -8.65
N ARG A 30 -16.05 -3.56 -9.56
CA ARG A 30 -15.57 -2.52 -10.49
C ARG A 30 -15.36 -1.20 -9.76
N ARG A 31 -14.53 -1.24 -8.72
CA ARG A 31 -14.26 -0.11 -7.82
C ARG A 31 -12.76 0.12 -7.69
N ILE A 32 -12.36 1.37 -7.81
CA ILE A 32 -11.02 1.83 -7.45
C ILE A 32 -11.12 2.55 -6.11
N THR A 33 -10.23 2.22 -5.18
CA THR A 33 -10.14 2.92 -3.90
C THR A 33 -8.77 3.51 -3.65
N VAL A 34 -8.75 4.59 -2.88
CA VAL A 34 -7.54 5.20 -2.31
C VAL A 34 -7.69 5.26 -0.79
N SER A 35 -6.60 5.03 -0.06
CA SER A 35 -6.60 5.12 1.40
C SER A 35 -6.75 6.55 1.88
N ARG A 36 -7.73 6.78 2.77
CA ARG A 36 -7.89 8.06 3.49
C ARG A 36 -6.70 8.42 4.35
N HIS A 37 -5.97 7.43 4.83
CA HIS A 37 -4.81 7.67 5.68
C HIS A 37 -3.58 8.02 4.84
N ILE A 38 -3.44 7.47 3.65
CA ILE A 38 -2.25 7.75 2.84
C ILE A 38 -2.42 9.02 2.01
N VAL A 39 -3.64 9.29 1.48
CA VAL A 39 -3.92 10.48 0.68
C VAL A 39 -3.58 11.80 1.39
N THR A 40 -3.74 11.87 2.72
CA THR A 40 -3.41 13.09 3.49
C THR A 40 -1.93 13.27 3.81
N ARG A 41 -1.07 12.35 3.34
CA ARG A 41 0.38 12.32 3.65
C ARG A 41 1.25 12.51 2.41
N VAL A 42 0.63 12.63 1.24
CA VAL A 42 1.32 12.72 -0.05
C VAL A 42 0.77 13.90 -0.85
N SER A 43 1.48 14.31 -1.89
CA SER A 43 1.02 15.38 -2.78
C SER A 43 -0.15 14.94 -3.67
N ASP A 44 -0.90 15.88 -4.24
CA ASP A 44 -1.95 15.56 -5.21
C ASP A 44 -1.38 14.79 -6.42
N ASP A 45 -0.17 15.11 -6.86
CA ASP A 45 0.54 14.39 -7.93
C ASP A 45 0.80 12.92 -7.55
N ASP A 46 1.16 12.65 -6.29
CA ASP A 46 1.33 11.28 -5.80
C ASP A 46 -0.01 10.53 -5.76
N VAL A 47 -1.10 11.21 -5.37
CA VAL A 47 -2.46 10.63 -5.39
C VAL A 47 -2.85 10.27 -6.82
N ASP A 48 -2.55 11.14 -7.78
CA ASP A 48 -2.79 10.87 -9.19
C ASP A 48 -2.00 9.66 -9.66
N GLN A 49 -0.73 9.50 -9.28
CA GLN A 49 0.05 8.31 -9.61
C GLN A 49 -0.53 7.03 -8.99
N VAL A 50 -1.05 7.09 -7.75
CA VAL A 50 -1.76 5.94 -7.14
C VAL A 50 -3.01 5.59 -7.94
N LEU A 51 -3.80 6.58 -8.34
CA LEU A 51 -5.01 6.32 -9.12
C LEU A 51 -4.68 5.77 -10.51
N LEU A 52 -3.67 6.31 -11.20
CA LEU A 52 -3.19 5.77 -12.49
C LEU A 52 -2.73 4.32 -12.35
N HIS A 53 -2.05 3.96 -11.26
CA HIS A 53 -1.68 2.58 -10.97
C HIS A 53 -2.90 1.64 -10.94
N GLU A 54 -3.95 2.03 -10.22
CA GLU A 54 -5.15 1.22 -10.08
C GLU A 54 -6.01 1.21 -11.37
N VAL A 55 -6.05 2.31 -12.10
CA VAL A 55 -6.68 2.40 -13.43
C VAL A 55 -5.95 1.49 -14.43
N ALA A 56 -4.62 1.43 -14.40
CA ALA A 56 -3.84 0.53 -15.24
C ALA A 56 -4.17 -0.95 -14.96
N HIS A 57 -4.42 -1.33 -13.70
CA HIS A 57 -4.94 -2.67 -13.38
C HIS A 57 -6.31 -2.91 -13.98
N ALA A 58 -7.23 -1.95 -13.83
CA ALA A 58 -8.58 -2.05 -14.38
C ALA A 58 -8.57 -2.25 -15.91
N LEU A 59 -7.66 -1.57 -16.62
CA LEU A 59 -7.48 -1.68 -18.07
C LEU A 59 -6.76 -2.97 -18.50
N ALA A 60 -5.69 -3.36 -17.79
CA ALA A 60 -4.88 -4.53 -18.15
C ALA A 60 -5.56 -5.87 -17.81
N GLY A 61 -6.50 -5.85 -16.87
CA GLY A 61 -7.27 -7.01 -16.44
C GLY A 61 -6.63 -7.81 -15.30
N PRO A 62 -7.43 -8.64 -14.60
CA PRO A 62 -7.05 -9.23 -13.31
C PRO A 62 -5.90 -10.24 -13.37
N ARG A 63 -5.63 -10.81 -14.56
CA ARG A 63 -4.54 -11.78 -14.78
C ARG A 63 -3.21 -11.13 -15.12
N ALA A 64 -3.19 -9.84 -15.43
CA ALA A 64 -1.97 -9.16 -15.86
C ALA A 64 -0.98 -8.98 -14.70
N GLY A 65 -1.48 -8.79 -13.47
CA GLY A 65 -0.67 -8.30 -12.36
C GLY A 65 0.13 -7.06 -12.80
N HIS A 66 1.36 -6.90 -12.32
CA HIS A 66 2.30 -5.89 -12.85
C HIS A 66 3.16 -6.42 -14.01
N GLY A 67 2.59 -7.28 -14.86
CA GLY A 67 3.25 -7.90 -16.00
C GLY A 67 3.49 -6.94 -17.18
N PRO A 68 3.99 -7.43 -18.33
CA PRO A 68 4.28 -6.60 -19.50
C PRO A 68 3.08 -5.80 -20.02
N VAL A 69 1.87 -6.39 -19.99
CA VAL A 69 0.63 -5.71 -20.40
C VAL A 69 0.35 -4.52 -19.49
N TRP A 70 0.34 -4.73 -18.18
CA TRP A 70 0.14 -3.65 -17.21
C TRP A 70 1.19 -2.55 -17.32
N ARG A 71 2.47 -2.90 -17.48
CA ARG A 71 3.55 -1.89 -17.60
C ARG A 71 3.36 -0.98 -18.81
N ARG A 72 2.97 -1.56 -19.95
CA ARG A 72 2.66 -0.80 -21.17
C ARG A 72 1.46 0.10 -20.93
N THR A 73 0.35 -0.48 -20.46
CA THR A 73 -0.88 0.28 -20.18
C THR A 73 -0.64 1.42 -19.18
N ALA A 74 0.12 1.17 -18.12
CA ALA A 74 0.45 2.17 -17.11
C ALA A 74 1.25 3.33 -17.73
N ALA A 75 2.30 3.02 -18.50
CA ALA A 75 3.09 4.04 -19.19
C ALA A 75 2.24 4.85 -20.19
N ASP A 76 1.36 4.18 -20.95
CA ASP A 76 0.49 4.82 -21.94
C ASP A 76 -0.48 5.84 -21.33
N ILE A 77 -0.86 5.66 -20.06
CA ILE A 77 -1.73 6.60 -19.33
C ILE A 77 -0.96 7.58 -18.42
N GLY A 78 0.37 7.65 -18.55
CA GLY A 78 1.20 8.63 -17.83
C GLY A 78 1.64 8.19 -16.43
N TYR A 79 1.54 6.91 -16.08
CA TYR A 79 2.12 6.40 -14.84
C TYR A 79 3.65 6.35 -14.94
N THR A 80 4.33 7.00 -13.99
CA THR A 80 5.79 7.08 -13.93
C THR A 80 6.38 6.38 -12.69
N GLY A 81 5.52 5.91 -11.78
CA GLY A 81 5.93 5.30 -10.52
C GLY A 81 6.51 3.89 -10.62
N SER A 82 7.03 3.42 -9.48
CA SER A 82 7.52 2.04 -9.33
C SER A 82 6.36 1.06 -9.07
N ARG A 83 6.55 -0.23 -9.38
CA ARG A 83 5.55 -1.28 -9.11
C ARG A 83 5.08 -1.34 -7.65
N LEU A 84 5.92 -0.93 -6.70
CA LEU A 84 5.61 -0.88 -5.28
C LEU A 84 5.42 0.57 -4.86
N TYR A 85 4.35 0.83 -4.10
CA TYR A 85 4.24 2.07 -3.35
C TYR A 85 5.35 2.10 -2.30
N ASP A 86 6.27 3.04 -2.42
CA ASP A 86 7.39 3.32 -1.52
C ASP A 86 7.15 4.56 -0.65
N GLY A 87 6.01 5.24 -0.84
CA GLY A 87 5.63 6.41 -0.06
C GLY A 87 5.25 6.11 1.40
N PRO A 88 4.98 7.16 2.18
CA PRO A 88 4.68 7.04 3.60
C PRO A 88 3.44 6.18 3.86
N VAL A 89 3.62 5.12 4.65
CA VAL A 89 2.50 4.38 5.24
C VAL A 89 2.02 5.07 6.51
N ALA A 90 0.78 4.82 6.92
CA ALA A 90 0.24 5.36 8.16
C ALA A 90 0.71 4.56 9.40
N SER A 91 2.03 4.55 9.62
CA SER A 91 2.71 3.82 10.70
C SER A 91 2.35 4.32 12.10
N GLU A 92 1.97 5.59 12.26
CA GLU A 92 1.45 6.15 13.50
C GLU A 92 0.13 5.47 13.94
N LEU A 93 -0.66 4.98 12.99
CA LEU A 93 -1.89 4.24 13.27
C LEU A 93 -1.66 2.77 13.65
N ALA A 94 -0.42 2.28 13.63
CA ALA A 94 -0.12 0.92 14.04
C ALA A 94 -0.27 0.77 15.56
N PRO A 95 -1.16 -0.12 16.07
CA PRO A 95 -1.32 -0.34 17.51
C PRO A 95 -0.09 -0.99 18.15
N TRP A 96 0.74 -1.67 17.35
CA TRP A 96 1.95 -2.34 17.84
C TRP A 96 3.17 -1.75 17.15
N VAL A 97 4.11 -1.29 17.97
CA VAL A 97 5.44 -0.87 17.57
C VAL A 97 6.42 -1.88 18.12
N GLY A 98 7.43 -2.23 17.35
CA GLY A 98 8.50 -3.05 17.85
C GLY A 98 9.86 -2.56 17.42
N THR A 99 10.85 -2.82 18.25
CA THR A 99 12.23 -2.39 18.03
C THR A 99 13.16 -3.58 18.15
N CYS A 100 14.10 -3.71 17.22
CA CYS A 100 15.16 -4.73 17.30
C CYS A 100 16.40 -4.17 18.03
N PRO A 101 17.38 -5.00 18.45
CA PRO A 101 18.57 -4.53 19.16
C PRO A 101 19.43 -3.52 18.39
N ALA A 102 19.32 -3.48 17.06
CA ALA A 102 20.00 -2.49 16.21
C ALA A 102 19.23 -1.17 16.06
N GLY A 103 18.08 -1.00 16.73
CA GLY A 103 17.28 0.23 16.71
C GLY A 103 16.29 0.36 15.56
N HIS A 104 16.18 -0.61 14.65
CA HIS A 104 15.15 -0.57 13.61
C HIS A 104 13.74 -0.69 14.19
N GLU A 105 12.85 0.22 13.78
CA GLU A 105 11.44 0.19 14.11
C GLU A 105 10.62 -0.69 13.16
N HIS A 106 9.59 -1.31 13.72
CA HIS A 106 8.65 -2.19 13.04
C HIS A 106 7.23 -1.89 13.48
N PHE A 107 6.28 -1.99 12.55
CA PHE A 107 4.88 -1.67 12.79
C PHE A 107 3.99 -2.88 12.48
N ARG A 108 3.01 -3.14 13.34
CA ARG A 108 2.03 -4.22 13.18
C ARG A 108 0.62 -3.73 13.48
N TYR A 109 -0.33 -4.12 12.64
CA TYR A 109 -1.76 -3.84 12.84
C TYR A 109 -2.53 -4.99 13.49
N ARG A 110 -1.89 -6.15 13.65
CA ARG A 110 -2.41 -7.31 14.37
C ARG A 110 -1.47 -7.65 15.50
N THR A 111 -2.01 -8.20 16.58
CA THR A 111 -1.22 -8.66 17.72
C THR A 111 -0.11 -9.62 17.25
N PRO A 112 1.17 -9.36 17.60
CA PRO A 112 2.26 -10.28 17.33
C PRO A 112 2.13 -11.50 18.24
N THR A 113 1.75 -12.65 17.68
CA THR A 113 1.51 -13.89 18.44
C THR A 113 2.69 -14.86 18.44
N ARG A 114 3.79 -14.51 17.76
CA ARG A 114 4.99 -15.35 17.61
C ARG A 114 6.25 -14.47 17.66
N PRO A 115 7.41 -15.00 18.08
CA PRO A 115 8.68 -14.29 17.95
C PRO A 115 8.96 -13.92 16.51
N LEU A 116 9.41 -12.69 16.30
CA LEU A 116 9.76 -12.14 14.99
C LEU A 116 11.15 -11.54 15.08
N ALA A 117 11.96 -11.74 14.04
CA ALA A 117 13.30 -11.18 13.95
C ALA A 117 13.38 -10.14 12.82
N CYS A 118 14.24 -9.15 12.99
CA CYS A 118 14.42 -8.06 12.04
C CYS A 118 15.04 -8.55 10.72
N ALA A 119 14.24 -8.50 9.64
CA ALA A 119 14.70 -8.87 8.29
C ALA A 119 15.74 -7.90 7.70
N ARG A 120 15.86 -6.68 8.27
CA ARG A 120 16.91 -5.72 7.90
C ARG A 120 18.27 -6.13 8.48
N CYS A 121 18.28 -6.70 9.68
CA CYS A 121 19.50 -7.20 10.32
C CYS A 121 19.98 -8.52 9.70
N ALA A 122 19.05 -9.43 9.36
CA ALA A 122 19.39 -10.70 8.71
C ALA A 122 18.25 -11.21 7.84
N ARG A 123 18.58 -11.78 6.66
CA ARG A 123 17.58 -12.32 5.73
C ARG A 123 16.86 -13.57 6.24
N ARG A 124 17.46 -14.31 7.18
CA ARG A 124 16.88 -15.48 7.84
C ARG A 124 16.59 -15.13 9.30
N PHE A 125 15.66 -15.88 9.91
CA PHE A 125 15.39 -15.73 11.32
C PHE A 125 16.66 -15.94 12.15
N ASP A 126 16.93 -15.01 13.04
CA ASP A 126 18.05 -15.04 13.97
C ASP A 126 17.56 -14.46 15.31
N GLY A 127 17.68 -15.26 16.38
CA GLY A 127 17.24 -14.89 17.72
C GLY A 127 17.96 -13.64 18.27
N ARG A 128 19.15 -13.31 17.75
CA ARG A 128 19.88 -12.08 18.11
C ARG A 128 19.20 -10.81 17.62
N ASN A 129 18.28 -10.94 16.66
CA ASN A 129 17.57 -9.82 16.03
C ASN A 129 16.08 -9.79 16.41
N LEU A 130 15.71 -10.41 17.53
CA LEU A 130 14.32 -10.44 18.01
C LEU A 130 13.77 -9.04 18.17
N ILE A 131 12.53 -8.86 17.71
CA ILE A 131 11.79 -7.61 17.83
C ILE A 131 11.02 -7.64 19.15
N THR A 132 11.32 -6.68 20.02
CA THR A 132 10.52 -6.43 21.23
C THR A 132 9.33 -5.58 20.85
N TRP A 133 8.12 -5.97 21.26
CA TRP A 133 6.88 -5.32 20.86
C TRP A 133 6.21 -4.62 22.03
N GLU A 134 5.70 -3.42 21.76
CA GLU A 134 4.92 -2.61 22.67
C GLU A 134 3.59 -2.24 22.01
N ARG A 135 2.52 -2.24 22.80
CA ARG A 135 1.21 -1.81 22.34
C ARG A 135 1.05 -0.32 22.66
N ARG A 136 0.84 0.51 21.63
CA ARG A 136 0.45 1.91 21.83
C ARG A 136 -0.92 1.96 22.51
N ALA A 137 -1.08 2.91 23.43
CA ALA A 137 -2.42 3.31 23.87
C ALA A 137 -3.20 3.79 22.64
N ALA A 138 -4.48 3.44 22.55
CA ALA A 138 -5.29 3.97 21.46
C ALA A 138 -5.34 5.49 21.63
N THR A 139 -4.91 6.23 20.61
CA THR A 139 -5.20 7.66 20.53
C THR A 139 -6.72 7.79 20.40
N ALA A 140 -7.33 8.48 21.35
CA ALA A 140 -8.77 8.75 21.41
C ALA A 140 -9.25 9.56 20.21
#